data_AF-A0A923Q4A9-F1
#
_entry.id   AF-A0A923Q4A9-F1
#
_cell.length_a   1.000
_cell.length_b   1.000
_cell.length_c   1.000
_cell.angle_alpha   90.00
_cell.angle_beta   90.00
_cell.angle_gamma   90.00
#
_symmetry.space_group_name_H-M   'P 1'
#
loop_
_entity.id
_entity.type
_entity.pdbx_description
1 polymer ?
#
loop_
_entity_poly.entity_id
_entity_poly.type
_entity_poly.pdbx_seq_one_letter_code
_entity_poly.pdbx_strand_id
1 'polypeptide(L)' 'MPTIQIRDVPEDVHRAYRRRAAEAGMSLQEFLLSELVARGRGRTPAEVVAEVRQQMAAREGRGYSAISSVSDVRADRDSR' A
#
# COMPACT_ATOMS: atom_id res chain seq x y z
N MET A 1 -10.35 -8.39 -22.64
CA MET A 1 -9.34 -7.92 -21.66
C MET A 1 -9.17 -6.42 -21.82
N PRO A 2 -9.05 -5.64 -20.73
CA PRO A 2 -8.83 -4.20 -20.84
C PRO A 2 -7.42 -3.92 -21.39
N THR A 3 -7.32 -2.95 -22.28
CA THR A 3 -6.05 -2.47 -22.86
C THR A 3 -5.85 -1.02 -22.48
N ILE A 4 -4.63 -0.66 -22.09
CA ILE A 4 -4.25 0.72 -21.74
C ILE A 4 -3.23 1.20 -22.77
N GLN A 5 -3.50 2.36 -23.38
CA GLN A 5 -2.56 3.07 -24.24
C GLN A 5 -2.13 4.36 -23.55
N ILE A 6 -0.82 4.57 -23.44
CA ILE A 6 -0.23 5.80 -22.89
C ILE A 6 0.37 6.57 -24.07
N ARG A 7 -0.16 7.76 -24.33
CA ARG A 7 0.31 8.65 -25.40
C ARG A 7 1.32 9.65 -24.88
N ASP A 8 2.10 10.20 -25.79
CA ASP A 8 3.03 11.32 -25.52
C ASP A 8 4.05 11.03 -24.42
N VAL A 9 4.49 9.77 -24.31
CA VAL A 9 5.55 9.38 -23.38
C VAL A 9 6.86 10.01 -23.86
N PRO A 10 7.55 10.79 -23.02
CA PRO A 10 8.86 11.35 -23.38
C PRO A 10 9.85 10.25 -23.76
N GLU A 11 10.64 10.49 -24.82
CA GLU A 11 11.53 9.49 -25.40
C GLU A 11 12.59 8.98 -24.41
N ASP A 12 13.06 9.86 -23.53
CA ASP A 12 14.00 9.54 -22.45
C ASP A 12 13.37 8.58 -21.42
N VAL A 13 12.12 8.82 -21.04
CA VAL A 13 11.36 7.95 -20.13
C VAL A 13 11.14 6.59 -20.77
N HIS A 14 10.71 6.56 -22.03
CA HIS A 14 10.52 5.31 -22.77
C HIS A 14 11.81 4.49 -22.87
N ARG A 15 12.96 5.12 -23.15
CA ARG A 15 14.27 4.45 -23.14
C ARG A 15 14.66 3.91 -21.78
N ALA A 16 14.42 4.67 -20.71
CA ALA A 16 14.73 4.24 -19.35
C ALA A 16 13.95 2.97 -18.99
N TYR A 17 12.64 2.93 -19.30
CA TYR A 17 11.81 1.75 -19.06
C TYR A 17 12.19 0.56 -19.95
N ARG A 18 12.51 0.80 -21.23
CA ARG A 18 12.98 -0.28 -22.11
C ARG A 18 14.26 -0.92 -21.61
N ARG A 19 15.21 -0.11 -21.10
CA ARG A 19 16.46 -0.62 -20.50
C ARG A 19 16.18 -1.47 -19.26
N ARG A 20 15.36 -0.97 -18.33
CA ARG A 20 14.98 -1.71 -17.11
C ARG A 20 14.25 -3.01 -17.41
N ALA A 21 13.37 -3.02 -18.42
CA ALA A 21 12.69 -4.23 -18.86
C ALA A 21 13.69 -5.27 -19.38
N ALA A 22 14.67 -4.86 -20.20
CA ALA A 22 15.72 -5.74 -20.69
C ALA A 22 16.62 -6.27 -19.55
N GLU A 23 16.98 -5.43 -18.58
CA GLU A 23 17.73 -5.84 -17.37
C GLU A 23 16.96 -6.88 -16.55
N ALA A 24 15.62 -6.78 -16.51
CA ALA A 24 14.75 -7.75 -15.84
C ALA A 24 14.41 -9.00 -16.69
N GLY A 25 14.91 -9.08 -17.93
CA GLY A 25 14.59 -10.17 -18.85
C GLY A 25 13.13 -10.21 -19.31
N MET A 26 12.44 -9.06 -19.26
CA MET A 26 11.02 -8.91 -19.58
C MET A 26 10.83 -8.09 -20.85
N SER A 27 9.73 -8.32 -21.58
CA SER A 27 9.29 -7.34 -22.57
C SER A 27 8.87 -6.04 -21.89
N LEU A 28 8.94 -4.92 -22.60
CA LEU A 28 8.51 -3.62 -22.06
C LEU A 28 7.05 -3.65 -21.59
N GLN A 29 6.17 -4.36 -22.30
CA GLN A 29 4.77 -4.46 -21.93
C GLN A 29 4.57 -5.24 -20.63
N GLU A 30 5.26 -6.37 -20.46
CA GLU A 30 5.20 -7.16 -19.21
C GLU A 30 5.76 -6.38 -18.03
N PHE A 31 6.87 -5.68 -18.23
CA PHE A 31 7.50 -4.85 -17.20
C PHE A 31 6.57 -3.71 -16.77
N LEU A 32 5.95 -3.00 -17.71
CA LEU A 32 5.00 -1.93 -17.38
C LEU A 32 3.73 -2.47 -16.72
N LEU A 33 3.25 -3.64 -17.17
CA LEU A 33 2.09 -4.28 -16.56
C LEU A 33 2.38 -4.69 -15.11
N SER A 34 3.55 -5.28 -14.82
CA SER A 34 3.92 -5.66 -13.45
C SER A 34 4.00 -4.44 -12.53
N GLU A 35 4.61 -3.35 -13.01
CA GLU A 35 4.70 -2.06 -12.34
C GLU A 35 3.31 -1.42 -12.08
N LEU A 36 2.39 -1.50 -13.06
CA LEU A 36 1.01 -1.00 -12.92
C LEU A 36 0.19 -1.86 -11.97
N VAL A 37 0.33 -3.18 -12.02
CA VAL A 37 -0.36 -4.12 -11.13
C VAL A 37 0.14 -3.96 -9.70
N ALA A 38 1.45 -3.83 -9.49
CA ALA A 38 2.02 -3.59 -8.17
C ALA A 38 1.47 -2.30 -7.55
N ARG A 39 1.38 -1.22 -8.33
CA ARG A 39 0.81 0.06 -7.87
C ARG A 39 -0.70 0.03 -7.70
N GLY A 40 -1.43 -0.63 -8.60
CA GLY A 40 -2.89 -0.70 -8.56
C GLY A 40 -3.44 -1.69 -7.53
N ARG A 41 -2.66 -2.69 -7.12
CA ARG A 41 -3.00 -3.61 -6.02
C ARG A 41 -2.48 -3.14 -4.66
N GLY A 42 -1.50 -2.24 -4.65
CA GLY A 42 -1.07 -1.56 -3.44
C GLY A 42 -2.18 -0.60 -2.98
N ARG A 43 -2.52 -0.63 -1.69
CA ARG A 43 -3.30 0.45 -1.08
C ARG A 43 -2.47 1.72 -1.23
N THR A 44 -3.04 2.75 -1.83
CA THR A 44 -2.39 4.06 -1.86
C THR A 44 -2.22 4.56 -0.43
N PRO A 45 -1.18 5.35 -0.11
CA PRO A 45 -1.03 5.93 1.23
C PRO A 45 -2.29 6.69 1.69
N ALA A 46 -3.01 7.31 0.75
CA ALA A 46 -4.28 7.97 1.01
C ALA A 46 -5.38 6.99 1.44
N GLU A 47 -5.50 5.83 0.78
CA GLU A 47 -6.45 4.77 1.15
C GLU A 47 -6.09 4.13 2.50
N VAL A 48 -4.80 3.93 2.81
CA VAL A 48 -4.38 3.44 4.13
C VAL A 48 -4.76 4.43 5.22
N VAL A 49 -4.52 5.73 5.01
CA VAL A 49 -4.90 6.78 5.98
C VAL A 49 -6.41 6.88 6.12
N ALA A 50 -7.17 6.75 5.02
CA ALA A 50 -8.63 6.73 5.05
C ALA A 50 -9.17 5.51 5.81
N GLU A 51 -8.60 4.32 5.58
CA GLU A 51 -8.95 3.09 6.30
C GLU A 51 -8.66 3.22 7.80
N VAL A 52 -7.48 3.71 8.19
CA VAL A 52 -7.13 3.95 9.60
C VAL A 52 -8.10 4.94 10.24
N ARG A 53 -8.45 6.04 9.54
CA ARG A 53 -9.46 6.99 10.04
C ARG A 53 -10.83 6.36 10.19
N GLN A 54 -11.26 5.53 9.23
CA GLN A 54 -12.53 4.80 9.32
C GLN A 54 -12.52 3.77 10.45
N GLN A 55 -11.42 3.04 10.65
CA GLN A 55 -11.28 2.11 11.77
C GLN A 55 -11.28 2.83 13.12
N MET A 56 -10.64 4.00 13.22
CA MET A 56 -10.65 4.81 14.44
C MET A 56 -12.05 5.37 14.72
N ALA A 57 -12.74 5.89 13.71
CA ALA A 57 -14.12 6.37 13.82
C ALA A 57 -15.10 5.23 14.17
N ALA A 58 -14.94 4.05 13.57
CA ALA A 58 -15.75 2.86 13.89
C ALA A 58 -15.43 2.28 15.29
N ARG A 59 -14.27 2.63 15.85
CA ARG A 59 -13.84 2.27 17.21
C ARG A 59 -14.13 3.36 18.25
N GLU A 60 -14.78 4.46 17.89
CA GLU A 60 -15.34 5.43 18.84
C GLU A 60 -16.38 4.71 19.72
N GLY A 61 -15.91 4.17 20.84
CA GLY A 61 -16.66 3.33 21.77
C GLY A 61 -15.86 2.19 22.37
N ARG A 62 -14.75 1.77 21.74
CA ARG A 62 -13.80 0.76 22.27
C ARG A 62 -12.35 1.08 21.91
N GLY A 63 -11.94 2.32 22.13
CA GLY A 63 -10.51 2.61 22.27
C GLY A 63 -9.95 1.96 23.54
N TYR A 64 -8.64 1.78 23.63
CA TYR A 64 -7.95 1.55 24.90
C TYR A 64 -8.30 2.73 25.82
N SER A 65 -9.32 2.57 26.66
CA SER A 65 -9.54 3.49 27.76
C SER A 65 -8.31 3.39 28.67
N ALA A 66 -7.82 4.51 29.21
CA ALA A 66 -6.74 4.50 30.20
C ALA A 66 -7.03 3.50 31.35
N ILE A 67 -8.33 3.27 31.65
CA ILE A 67 -8.80 2.28 32.62
C ILE A 67 -8.54 0.83 32.12
N SER A 68 -8.76 0.54 30.83
CA SER A 68 -8.46 -0.77 30.22
C SER A 68 -6.97 -1.06 30.28
N SER A 69 -6.12 -0.10 29.88
CA SER A 69 -4.67 -0.29 29.88
C SER A 69 -4.08 -0.50 31.28
N VAL A 70 -4.62 0.19 32.31
CA VAL A 70 -4.21 -0.02 33.71
C VAL A 70 -4.61 -1.41 34.20
N SER A 71 -5.74 -1.95 33.76
CA SER A 71 -6.23 -3.29 34.14
C SER A 71 -5.30 -4.38 33.61
N ASP A 72 -4.90 -4.27 32.34
CA ASP A 72 -4.02 -5.22 31.67
C ASP A 72 -2.61 -5.23 32.30
N VAL A 73 -2.07 -4.04 32.63
CA VAL A 73 -0.76 -3.90 33.29
C VAL A 73 -0.77 -4.44 34.73
N ARG A 74 -1.89 -4.30 35.45
CA ARG A 74 -2.03 -4.89 36.79
C ARG A 74 -2.08 -6.41 36.73
N ALA A 75 -2.84 -6.99 35.79
CA ALA A 75 -2.91 -8.43 35.62
C ALA A 75 -1.55 -9.06 35.28
N ASP A 76 -0.72 -8.41 34.46
CA ASP A 76 0.66 -8.88 34.19
C ASP A 76 1.56 -8.79 35.42
N ARG A 77 1.38 -7.76 36.27
CA ARG A 77 2.17 -7.62 37.51
C ARG A 77 1.78 -8.65 38.56
N ASP A 78 0.49 -8.89 38.75
CA ASP A 78 -0.03 -9.77 39.80
C ASP A 78 0.20 -11.27 39.50
N SER A 79 0.64 -11.60 38.27
CA SER A 79 0.98 -12.96 37.84
C SER A 79 2.48 -13.30 37.93
N ARG A 80 3.32 -12.37 38.41
CA ARG A 80 4.77 -12.58 38.68
C ARG A 80 5.04 -12.75 40.16
#